data_AF-A0A9X1K9Z9-F1
#
_entry.id   AF-A0A9X1K9Z9-F1
#
_cell.length_a   1.000
_cell.length_b   1.000
_cell.length_c   1.000
_cell.angle_alpha   90.00
_cell.angle_beta   90.00
_cell.angle_gamma   90.00
#
_symmetry.space_group_name_H-M   'P 1'
#
loop_
_entity.id
_entity.type
_entity.pdbx_description
1 polymer ?
#
loop_
_entity_poly.entity_id
_entity_poly.type
_entity_poly.pdbx_seq_one_letter_code
_entity_poly.pdbx_strand_id
1 'polypeptide(L)'
;MDKFVAFMEKHFIPVASKIGAQRHLVAIRDSFMVSMPLMILGALAVMINNLPIPGFQELMNSIFGGESWKGFGAAAWNGTFAILSVLIAFLLAYH
;
A
#
# COMPACT_ATOMS: atom_id res chain seq x y z
N MET A 1 -14.52 34.59 -3.58
CA MET A 1 -14.44 33.12 -3.38
C MET A 1 -15.55 32.41 -4.15
N ASP A 2 -16.78 32.92 -4.09
CA ASP A 2 -17.97 32.24 -4.63
C ASP A 2 -17.97 32.06 -6.15
N LYS A 3 -17.41 33.02 -6.92
CA LYS A 3 -17.27 32.88 -8.38
C LYS A 3 -16.34 31.73 -8.80
N PHE A 4 -15.30 31.46 -8.01
CA PHE A 4 -14.37 30.35 -8.27
C PHE A 4 -15.03 29.01 -7.95
N VAL A 5 -15.73 28.92 -6.81
CA VAL A 5 -16.51 27.73 -6.44
C VAL A 5 -17.60 27.44 -7.48
N ALA A 6 -18.36 28.46 -7.90
CA ALA A 6 -19.39 28.30 -8.94
C ALA A 6 -18.81 27.87 -10.30
N PHE A 7 -17.60 28.31 -10.65
CA PHE A 7 -16.91 27.85 -11.85
C PHE A 7 -16.52 26.37 -11.73
N MET A 8 -15.97 25.95 -10.58
CA MET A 8 -15.60 24.57 -10.30
C MET A 8 -16.82 23.65 -10.28
N GLU A 9 -17.90 24.04 -9.64
CA GLU A 9 -19.17 23.29 -9.62
C GLU A 9 -19.74 23.10 -11.02
N LYS A 10 -19.65 24.13 -11.87
CA LYS A 10 -20.23 24.08 -13.22
C LYS A 10 -19.40 23.26 -14.22
N HIS A 11 -18.07 23.28 -14.11
CA HIS A 11 -17.19 22.67 -15.13
C HIS A 11 -16.34 21.51 -14.61
N PHE A 12 -15.83 21.59 -13.39
CA PHE A 12 -14.86 20.62 -12.87
C PHE A 12 -15.54 19.45 -12.15
N ILE A 13 -16.47 19.74 -11.23
CA ILE A 13 -17.21 18.71 -10.48
C ILE A 13 -17.93 17.70 -11.39
N PRO A 14 -18.66 18.08 -12.45
CA PRO A 14 -19.33 17.10 -13.29
C PRO A 14 -18.36 16.18 -14.05
N VAL A 15 -17.18 16.69 -14.42
CA VAL A 15 -16.14 15.89 -15.09
C VAL A 15 -15.48 14.95 -14.10
N ALA A 16 -15.10 15.45 -12.92
CA ALA A 16 -14.53 14.64 -11.85
C ALA A 16 -15.47 13.52 -11.40
N SER A 17 -16.77 13.81 -11.29
CA SER A 17 -17.81 12.83 -10.96
C SER A 17 -17.92 11.75 -12.03
N LYS A 18 -17.91 12.11 -13.32
CA LYS A 18 -17.91 11.13 -14.44
C LYS A 18 -16.68 10.23 -14.44
N ILE A 19 -15.50 10.78 -14.15
CA ILE A 19 -14.25 10.00 -14.07
C ILE A 19 -14.30 9.06 -12.87
N GLY A 20 -14.70 9.57 -11.70
CA GLY A 20 -14.81 8.78 -10.48
C GLY A 20 -15.88 7.68 -10.54
N ALA A 21 -16.90 7.83 -11.39
CA ALA A 21 -17.95 6.84 -11.59
C ALA A 21 -17.64 5.81 -12.70
N GLN A 22 -16.48 5.90 -13.36
CA GLN A 22 -16.13 4.96 -14.42
C GLN A 22 -15.80 3.59 -13.81
N ARG A 23 -16.55 2.55 -14.20
CA ARG A 23 -16.47 1.18 -13.64
C ARG A 23 -15.04 0.62 -13.52
N HIS A 24 -14.16 0.90 -14.48
CA HIS A 24 -12.77 0.40 -14.49
C HIS A 24 -11.92 1.13 -13.44
N LEU A 25 -12.09 2.45 -13.29
CA LEU A 25 -11.39 3.23 -12.26
C LEU A 25 -11.90 2.90 -10.86
N VAL A 26 -13.21 2.65 -10.73
CA VAL A 26 -13.82 2.16 -9.50
C VAL A 26 -13.25 0.80 -9.11
N ALA A 27 -13.21 -0.16 -10.04
CA ALA A 27 -12.65 -1.49 -9.79
C ALA A 27 -11.16 -1.43 -9.39
N ILE A 28 -10.37 -0.57 -10.03
CA ILE A 28 -8.96 -0.33 -9.65
C ILE A 28 -8.89 0.22 -8.23
N ARG A 29 -9.65 1.28 -7.92
CA ARG A 29 -9.67 1.89 -6.59
C ARG A 29 -10.04 0.86 -5.52
N ASP A 30 -11.09 0.08 -5.76
CA ASP A 30 -11.60 -0.89 -4.80
C ASP A 30 -10.59 -2.03 -4.60
N SER A 31 -9.94 -2.50 -5.66
CA SER A 31 -8.83 -3.46 -5.59
C SER A 31 -7.67 -2.96 -4.73
N PHE A 32 -7.28 -1.69 -4.92
CA PHE A 32 -6.22 -1.10 -4.10
C PHE A 32 -6.65 -0.97 -2.63
N MET A 33 -7.89 -0.56 -2.35
CA MET A 33 -8.40 -0.48 -0.97
C MET A 33 -8.35 -1.83 -0.25
N VAL A 34 -8.69 -2.93 -0.93
CA VAL A 34 -8.60 -4.29 -0.37
C VAL A 34 -7.15 -4.69 -0.08
N SER A 35 -6.19 -4.23 -0.90
CA SER A 35 -4.76 -4.53 -0.71
C SER A 35 -4.06 -3.67 0.36
N MET A 36 -4.65 -2.56 0.81
CA MET A 36 -4.01 -1.63 1.76
C MET A 36 -3.58 -2.29 3.08
N PRO A 37 -4.42 -3.10 3.77
CA PRO A 37 -4.01 -3.74 5.02
C PRO A 37 -2.80 -4.66 4.85
N LEU A 38 -2.76 -5.41 3.75
CA LEU A 38 -1.65 -6.29 3.41
C LEU A 38 -0.35 -5.50 3.20
N MET A 39 -0.42 -4.38 2.47
CA MET A 39 0.72 -3.50 2.25
C MET A 39 1.22 -2.87 3.55
N ILE A 40 0.33 -2.46 4.45
CA ILE A 40 0.69 -1.91 5.76
C ILE A 40 1.45 -2.96 6.58
N LEU A 41 0.96 -4.20 6.64
CA LEU A 41 1.62 -5.28 7.37
C LEU A 41 2.99 -5.62 6.79
N GLY A 42 3.11 -5.71 5.46
CA GLY A 42 4.38 -5.92 4.79
C GLY A 42 5.38 -4.79 5.08
N ALA A 43 4.92 -3.54 4.99
CA ALA A 43 5.76 -2.36 5.25
C ALA A 43 6.26 -2.33 6.70
N LEU A 44 5.40 -2.65 7.67
CA LEU A 44 5.78 -2.70 9.08
C LEU A 44 6.86 -3.76 9.34
N ALA A 45 6.73 -4.95 8.76
CA ALA A 45 7.73 -6.00 8.92
C ALA A 45 9.10 -5.59 8.34
N VAL A 46 9.10 -4.92 7.19
CA VAL A 46 10.31 -4.43 6.53
C VAL A 46 10.93 -3.26 7.28
N MET A 47 10.10 -2.37 7.83
CA MET A 47 10.52 -1.25 8.66
C MET A 47 11.23 -1.74 9.93
N ILE A 48 10.68 -2.74 10.61
CA ILE A 48 11.31 -3.32 11.82
C ILE A 48 12.69 -3.89 11.48
N ASN A 49 12.81 -4.61 10.36
CA ASN A 49 14.09 -5.13 9.90
C ASN A 49 15.12 -4.03 9.59
N ASN A 50 14.70 -2.98 8.90
CA ASN A 50 15.58 -1.93 8.38
C ASN A 50 15.60 -0.68 9.28
N LEU A 51 15.25 -0.83 10.55
CA LEU A 51 15.25 0.28 11.50
C LEU A 51 16.70 0.76 11.70
N PRO A 52 17.05 2.01 11.36
CA PRO A 52 18.43 2.49 11.34
C PRO A 52 18.91 2.92 12.74
N ILE A 53 18.69 2.07 13.73
CA ILE A 53 19.10 2.28 15.13
C ILE A 53 20.16 1.24 15.47
N PRO A 54 21.44 1.63 15.61
CA PRO A 54 22.54 0.68 15.85
C PRO A 54 22.30 -0.22 17.08
N GLY A 55 21.87 0.36 18.21
CA GLY A 55 21.59 -0.40 19.44
C GLY A 55 20.42 -1.38 19.32
N PHE A 56 19.46 -1.12 18.42
CA PHE A 56 18.37 -2.06 18.15
C PHE A 56 18.87 -3.25 17.32
N GLN A 57 19.68 -2.99 16.31
CA GLN A 57 20.26 -4.01 15.43
C GLN A 57 21.19 -4.94 16.22
N GLU A 58 22.05 -4.39 17.08
CA GLU A 58 22.94 -5.16 17.95
C GLU A 58 22.17 -6.01 18.97
N LEU A 59 21.11 -5.46 19.59
CA LEU A 59 20.26 -6.19 20.52
C LEU A 59 19.53 -7.34 19.81
N MET A 60 18.97 -7.11 18.63
CA MET A 60 18.29 -8.17 17.88
C MET A 60 19.27 -9.24 17.38
N ASN A 61 20.46 -8.85 16.93
CA ASN A 61 21.51 -9.80 16.57
C ASN A 61 21.99 -10.64 17.77
N SER A 62 22.04 -10.05 18.97
CA SER A 62 22.38 -10.75 20.21
C SER A 62 21.30 -11.74 20.66
N ILE A 63 20.02 -11.34 20.60
CA ILE A 63 18.88 -12.19 21.01
C ILE A 63 18.67 -13.35 20.04
N PHE A 64 18.76 -13.10 18.73
CA PHE A 64 18.45 -14.09 17.69
C PHE A 64 19.69 -14.80 17.12
N GLY A 65 20.88 -14.53 17.66
CA GLY A 65 22.12 -15.24 17.28
C GLY A 65 22.60 -14.94 15.86
N GLY A 66 22.60 -13.66 15.46
CA GLY A 66 23.05 -13.18 14.15
C GLY A 66 21.94 -12.50 13.33
N GLU A 67 22.15 -12.32 12.03
CA GLU A 67 21.20 -11.59 11.15
C GLU A 67 19.96 -12.40 10.74
N SER A 68 19.80 -13.64 11.24
CA SER A 68 18.74 -14.57 10.85
C SER A 68 17.32 -14.01 11.08
N TRP A 69 17.13 -13.12 12.06
CA TRP A 69 15.84 -12.48 12.33
C TRP A 69 15.37 -11.58 11.18
N LYS A 70 16.30 -11.01 10.39
CA LYS A 70 15.97 -10.25 9.18
C LYS A 70 15.31 -11.13 8.10
N GLY A 71 15.46 -12.45 8.18
CA GLY A 71 14.72 -13.39 7.31
C GLY A 71 13.20 -13.24 7.41
N PHE A 72 12.67 -12.87 8.59
CA PHE A 72 11.23 -12.68 8.79
C PHE A 72 10.67 -11.54 7.93
N GLY A 73 11.25 -10.34 8.01
CA GLY A 73 10.78 -9.23 7.17
C GLY A 73 11.07 -9.44 5.68
N ALA A 74 12.10 -10.22 5.31
CA ALA A 74 12.31 -10.62 3.92
C ALA A 74 11.22 -11.59 3.43
N ALA A 75 10.81 -12.55 4.26
CA ALA A 75 9.67 -13.43 3.96
C ALA A 75 8.36 -12.63 3.87
N ALA A 76 8.13 -11.67 4.76
CA ALA A 76 6.97 -10.79 4.72
C ALA A 76 6.95 -9.92 3.46
N TRP A 77 8.10 -9.43 3.00
CA TRP A 77 8.22 -8.71 1.73
C TRP A 77 7.86 -9.61 0.54
N ASN A 78 8.43 -10.82 0.50
CA ASN A 78 8.16 -11.76 -0.58
C ASN A 78 6.69 -12.21 -0.61
N GLY A 79 6.06 -12.35 0.57
CA GLY A 79 4.65 -12.71 0.69
C GLY A 79 3.67 -11.58 0.41
N THR A 80 4.11 -10.32 0.37
CA THR A 80 3.22 -9.16 0.17
C THR A 80 3.60 -8.38 -1.09
N PHE A 81 4.71 -7.66 -1.06
CA PHE A 81 5.14 -6.78 -2.15
C PHE A 81 5.54 -7.53 -3.42
N ALA A 82 6.21 -8.69 -3.30
CA ALA A 82 6.66 -9.42 -4.49
C ALA A 82 5.50 -10.03 -5.30
N ILE A 83 4.36 -10.32 -4.65
CA ILE A 83 3.17 -10.89 -5.30
C ILE A 83 2.04 -9.86 -5.53
N LEU A 84 2.29 -8.58 -5.22
CA LEU A 84 1.26 -7.54 -5.20
C LEU A 84 0.58 -7.36 -6.57
N SER A 85 1.34 -7.42 -7.67
CA SER A 85 0.81 -7.26 -9.03
C SER A 85 -0.16 -8.37 -9.40
N VAL A 86 0.17 -9.62 -9.06
CA VAL A 86 -0.68 -10.78 -9.30
C VAL A 86 -1.96 -10.68 -8.46
N LEU A 87 -1.82 -10.31 -7.18
CA LEU A 87 -2.95 -10.11 -6.28
C LEU A 87 -3.91 -9.01 -6.79
N ILE A 88 -3.38 -7.87 -7.23
CA ILE A 88 -4.18 -6.79 -7.81
C ILE A 88 -4.87 -7.24 -9.10
N ALA A 89 -4.22 -8.04 -9.95
CA ALA A 89 -4.85 -8.55 -11.17
C ALA A 89 -6.09 -9.41 -10.86
N PHE A 90 -6.02 -10.26 -9.84
CA PHE A 90 -7.18 -11.05 -9.39
C PHE A 90 -8.27 -10.19 -8.75
N LEU A 91 -7.90 -9.22 -7.90
CA LEU A 91 -8.87 -8.31 -7.28
C LEU A 91 -9.58 -7.44 -8.32
N LEU A 92 -8.85 -6.97 -9.34
CA LEU A 92 -9.40 -6.18 -10.43
C LEU A 92 -10.33 -7.00 -11.32
N ALA A 93 -10.08 -8.30 -11.48
CA ALA A 93 -11.00 -9.19 -12.19
C ALA A 93 -12.26 -9.53 -11.38
N TYR A 94 -12.17 -9.45 -10.05
CA TYR A 94 -13.29 -9.72 -9.14
C TYR A 94 -14.25 -8.53 -9.01
N HIS A 95 -13.74 -7.30 -9.12
CA HIS A 95 -14.48 -6.04 -9.02
C HIS A 95 -14.90 -5.48 -10.39
#